data_AF-A0A0J1DC20-F1
#
_entry.id   AF-A0A0J1DC20-F1
#
_cell.length_a   1.000
_cell.length_b   1.000
_cell.length_c   1.000
_cell.angle_alpha   90.00
_cell.angle_beta   90.00
_cell.angle_gamma   90.00
#
_symmetry.space_group_name_H-M   'P 1'
#
loop_
_entity.id
_entity.type
_entity.pdbx_description
1 polymer ?
#
loop_
_entity_poly.entity_id
_entity_poly.type
_entity_poly.pdbx_seq_one_letter_code
_entity_poly.pdbx_strand_id
1 'polypeptide(L)'
;MLIQRAETQFEHTISQSLALDPAGKHIARASHAAVHETVVSLIKLFRDQIPGGAEAATQLARMYAKGADANAGVPTLECLRAIARLTREARERYLPAPVPAPCGEELARR
;
A
#
# COMPACT_ATOMS: atom_id res chain seq x y z
N MET A 1 3.93 12.71 1.00
CA MET A 1 2.61 12.28 1.52
C MET A 1 2.76 11.03 2.39
N LEU A 2 2.04 10.93 3.52
CA LEU A 2 2.11 9.77 4.44
C LEU A 2 1.69 8.44 3.80
N ILE A 3 0.69 8.47 2.91
CA ILE A 3 0.20 7.29 2.18
C ILE A 3 1.25 6.76 1.21
N GLN A 4 1.94 7.65 0.48
CA GLN A 4 3.02 7.25 -0.42
C GLN A 4 4.18 6.57 0.33
N ARG A 5 4.54 7.09 1.51
CA ARG A 5 5.56 6.46 2.37
C ARG A 5 5.13 5.06 2.84
N ALA A 6 3.86 4.90 3.25
CA ALA A 6 3.33 3.61 3.68
C ALA A 6 3.26 2.60 2.52
N GLU A 7 2.94 3.04 1.30
CA GLU A 7 2.97 2.21 0.09
C GLU A 7 4.40 1.73 -0.21
N THR A 8 5.38 2.63 -0.23
CA THR A 8 6.78 2.26 -0.47
C THR A 8 7.32 1.30 0.60
N GLN A 9 6.97 1.50 1.87
CA GLN A 9 7.33 0.59 2.95
C GLN A 9 6.72 -0.81 2.74
N PHE A 10 5.46 -0.86 2.29
CA PHE A 10 4.75 -2.10 1.99
C PHE A 10 5.41 -2.87 0.83
N GLU A 11 5.70 -2.19 -0.29
CA GLU A 11 6.39 -2.77 -1.43
C GLU A 11 7.79 -3.27 -1.09
N HIS A 12 8.52 -2.52 -0.25
CA HIS A 12 9.84 -2.93 0.22
C HIS A 12 9.77 -4.20 1.07
N THR A 13 8.77 -4.30 1.97
CA THR A 13 8.56 -5.49 2.82
C THR A 13 8.20 -6.73 1.99
N ILE A 14 7.40 -6.56 0.92
CA ILE A 14 7.10 -7.63 -0.04
C ILE A 14 8.38 -8.07 -0.77
N SER A 15 9.17 -7.11 -1.25
CA SER A 15 10.41 -7.36 -1.99
C SER A 15 11.45 -8.08 -1.12
N GLN A 16 11.59 -7.67 0.14
CA GLN A 16 12.46 -8.35 1.10
C GLN A 16 12.00 -9.77 1.39
N SER A 17 10.68 -9.98 1.52
CA SER A 17 10.13 -11.33 1.74
C SER A 17 10.34 -12.24 0.51
N LEU A 18 10.21 -11.70 -0.71
CA LEU A 18 10.51 -12.42 -1.96
C LEU A 18 12.00 -12.74 -2.10
N ALA A 19 12.89 -11.86 -1.64
CA ALA A 19 14.33 -12.12 -1.66
C ALA A 19 14.73 -13.25 -0.70
N LEU A 20 14.02 -13.37 0.42
CA LEU A 20 14.27 -14.43 1.42
C LEU A 20 13.67 -15.78 1.02
N ASP A 21 12.56 -15.79 0.29
CA ASP A 21 11.90 -17.02 -0.17
C ASP A 21 11.25 -16.80 -1.56
N PRO A 22 12.02 -16.87 -2.66
CA PRO A 22 11.53 -16.54 -4.01
C PRO A 22 10.51 -17.54 -4.56
N ALA A 23 10.48 -18.77 -4.02
CA ALA A 23 9.48 -19.79 -4.31
C ALA A 23 8.30 -19.79 -3.30
N GLY A 24 8.35 -18.88 -2.32
CA GLY A 24 7.39 -18.81 -1.24
C GLY A 24 5.99 -18.44 -1.72
N LYS A 25 4.99 -19.20 -1.26
CA LYS A 25 3.58 -18.83 -1.43
C LYS A 25 3.13 -17.78 -0.39
N HIS A 26 3.85 -17.72 0.73
CA HIS A 26 3.55 -16.87 1.89
C HIS A 26 4.69 -15.91 2.17
N ILE A 27 4.40 -14.84 2.90
CA ILE A 27 5.48 -14.03 3.47
C ILE A 27 6.24 -14.80 4.53
N ALA A 28 7.51 -14.42 4.71
CA ALA A 28 8.26 -14.83 5.89
C ALA A 28 7.49 -14.46 7.16
N ARG A 29 7.34 -15.39 8.10
CA ARG A 29 6.66 -15.15 9.39
C ARG A 29 7.24 -13.94 10.14
N ALA A 30 8.56 -13.73 10.05
CA ALA A 30 9.24 -12.59 10.66
C ALA A 30 8.73 -11.23 10.11
N SER A 31 8.29 -11.19 8.85
CA SER A 31 7.73 -9.99 8.22
C SER A 31 6.24 -9.80 8.51
N HIS A 32 5.55 -10.78 9.11
CA HIS A 32 4.10 -10.77 9.26
C HIS A 32 3.59 -9.59 10.08
N ALA A 33 4.21 -9.33 11.23
CA ALA A 33 3.82 -8.20 12.08
C ALA A 33 4.00 -6.85 11.36
N ALA A 34 5.12 -6.66 10.65
CA ALA A 34 5.38 -5.44 9.91
C ALA A 34 4.37 -5.23 8.76
N VAL A 35 4.03 -6.31 8.04
CA VAL A 35 3.00 -6.28 6.98
C VAL A 35 1.63 -5.94 7.57
N HIS A 36 1.25 -6.58 8.67
CA HIS A 36 -0.01 -6.33 9.36
C HIS A 36 -0.17 -4.87 9.76
N GLU A 37 0.81 -4.34 10.49
CA GLU A 37 0.83 -2.94 10.95
C GLU A 37 0.76 -1.95 9.79
N THR A 38 1.46 -2.25 8.69
CA THR A 38 1.45 -1.40 7.49
C THR A 38 0.08 -1.38 6.82
N VAL A 39 -0.58 -2.55 6.66
CA VAL A 39 -1.92 -2.63 6.08
C VAL A 39 -2.96 -1.93 6.97
N VAL A 40 -2.91 -2.15 8.28
CA VAL A 40 -3.79 -1.46 9.24
C VAL A 40 -3.59 0.05 9.18
N SER A 41 -2.33 0.50 9.08
CA SER A 41 -2.02 1.92 8.92
C SER A 41 -2.58 2.49 7.63
N LEU A 42 -2.43 1.80 6.49
CA LEU A 42 -3.01 2.21 5.21
C LEU A 42 -4.54 2.33 5.30
N ILE A 43 -5.22 1.35 5.91
CA ILE A 43 -6.68 1.38 6.10
C ILE A 43 -7.10 2.60 6.91
N LYS A 44 -6.41 2.89 8.03
CA LYS A 44 -6.68 4.09 8.84
C LYS A 44 -6.43 5.36 8.05
N LEU A 45 -5.30 5.47 7.33
CA LEU A 45 -4.99 6.64 6.52
C LEU A 45 -6.07 6.91 5.45
N PHE A 46 -6.54 5.88 4.74
CA PHE A 46 -7.60 6.03 3.74
C PHE A 46 -8.96 6.37 4.37
N ARG A 47 -9.27 5.83 5.55
CA ARG A 47 -10.54 6.11 6.24
C ARG A 47 -10.56 7.51 6.84
N ASP A 48 -9.49 7.90 7.53
CA ASP A 48 -9.45 9.09 8.38
C ASP A 48 -8.94 10.34 7.64
N GLN A 49 -8.04 10.19 6.66
CA GLN A 49 -7.38 11.34 6.01
C GLN A 49 -7.86 11.62 4.58
N ILE A 50 -8.62 10.71 3.95
CA ILE A 50 -9.09 10.88 2.58
C ILE A 50 -10.62 11.06 2.55
N PRO A 51 -11.13 12.23 2.11
CA PRO A 51 -12.56 12.40 1.90
C PRO A 51 -13.04 11.45 0.79
N GLY A 52 -14.00 10.58 1.12
CA GLY A 52 -14.49 9.52 0.21
C GLY A 52 -13.63 8.24 0.17
N GLY A 53 -12.53 8.19 0.92
CA GLY A 53 -11.61 7.03 0.96
C GLY A 53 -12.10 5.84 1.80
N ALA A 54 -13.24 5.97 2.48
CA ALA A 54 -13.80 4.92 3.35
C ALA A 54 -14.15 3.62 2.60
N GLU A 55 -14.56 3.70 1.33
CA GLU A 55 -14.79 2.52 0.50
C GLU A 55 -13.49 1.77 0.20
N ALA A 56 -12.43 2.48 -0.17
CA ALA A 56 -11.11 1.89 -0.39
C ALA A 56 -10.54 1.25 0.88
N ALA A 57 -10.66 1.93 2.03
CA ALA A 57 -10.28 1.37 3.33
C ALA A 57 -11.02 0.05 3.63
N THR A 58 -12.31 -0.01 3.30
CA THR A 58 -13.14 -1.22 3.49
C THR A 58 -12.74 -2.35 2.54
N GLN A 59 -12.45 -2.04 1.27
CA GLN A 59 -11.98 -3.02 0.30
C GLN A 59 -10.60 -3.59 0.68
N LEU A 60 -9.67 -2.74 1.11
CA LEU A 60 -8.36 -3.14 1.63
C LEU A 60 -8.48 -4.08 2.83
N ALA A 61 -9.33 -3.74 3.81
CA ALA A 61 -9.58 -4.57 4.98
C ALA A 61 -10.15 -5.96 4.60
N ARG A 62 -11.13 -6.01 3.69
CA ARG A 62 -11.72 -7.26 3.22
C ARG A 62 -10.71 -8.13 2.47
N MET A 63 -9.91 -7.53 1.61
CA MET A 63 -8.89 -8.24 0.84
C MET A 63 -7.83 -8.85 1.75
N TYR A 64 -7.38 -8.10 2.75
CA TYR A 64 -6.42 -8.58 3.74
C TYR A 64 -6.99 -9.71 4.61
N ALA A 65 -8.23 -9.57 5.08
CA ALA A 65 -8.90 -10.63 5.84
C ALA A 65 -9.10 -11.91 5.02
N LYS A 66 -9.39 -11.78 3.71
CA LYS A 66 -9.61 -12.93 2.81
C LYS A 66 -8.32 -13.64 2.40
N GLY A 67 -7.21 -12.90 2.29
CA GLY A 67 -5.93 -13.44 1.83
C GLY A 67 -4.98 -13.89 2.94
N ALA A 68 -5.36 -13.70 4.20
CA ALA A 68 -4.77 -14.44 5.31
C ALA A 68 -5.11 -15.93 5.16
N ASP A 69 -4.09 -16.77 4.93
CA ASP A 69 -4.31 -18.20 4.80
C ASP A 69 -4.76 -18.77 6.15
N ALA A 70 -5.95 -19.38 6.19
CA ALA A 70 -6.57 -19.89 7.41
C ALA A 70 -5.77 -21.03 8.06
N ASN A 71 -4.88 -21.70 7.31
CA ASN A 71 -4.05 -22.80 7.81
C ASN A 71 -2.66 -22.32 8.24
N ALA A 72 -2.07 -21.38 7.52
CA ALA A 72 -0.71 -20.87 7.79
C ALA A 72 -0.70 -19.69 8.78
N GLY A 73 -1.83 -18.99 8.95
CA GLY A 73 -1.95 -17.80 9.79
C GLY A 73 -1.15 -16.60 9.28
N VAL A 74 -0.72 -16.63 8.02
CA VAL A 74 0.06 -15.59 7.36
C VAL A 74 -0.54 -15.27 5.98
N PRO A 75 -0.46 -14.01 5.52
CA PRO A 75 -0.97 -13.63 4.21
C PRO A 75 -0.12 -14.21 3.08
N THR A 76 -0.78 -14.57 1.97
CA THR A 76 -0.09 -14.99 0.75
C THR A 76 0.56 -13.79 0.05
N LEU A 77 1.65 -14.04 -0.68
CA LEU A 77 2.32 -12.99 -1.47
C LEU A 77 1.41 -12.44 -2.57
N GLU A 78 0.54 -13.27 -3.14
CA GLU A 78 -0.47 -12.84 -4.12
C GLU A 78 -1.49 -11.87 -3.50
N CYS A 79 -1.95 -12.14 -2.27
CA CYS A 79 -2.82 -11.22 -1.55
C CYS A 79 -2.13 -9.86 -1.33
N LEU A 80 -0.87 -9.86 -0.88
CA LEU A 80 -0.16 -8.62 -0.64
C LEU A 80 0.10 -7.83 -1.92
N ARG A 81 0.41 -8.50 -3.03
CA ARG A 81 0.51 -7.84 -4.36
C ARG A 81 -0.82 -7.23 -4.78
N ALA A 82 -1.94 -7.89 -4.53
CA ALA A 82 -3.26 -7.35 -4.82
C ALA A 82 -3.58 -6.12 -3.95
N ILE A 83 -3.24 -6.16 -2.66
CA ILE A 83 -3.38 -5.03 -1.73
C ILE A 83 -2.52 -3.84 -2.18
N ALA A 84 -1.27 -4.07 -2.61
CA ALA A 84 -0.38 -3.03 -3.11
C ALA A 84 -0.98 -2.32 -4.34
N ARG A 85 -1.52 -3.10 -5.30
CA ARG A 85 -2.21 -2.55 -6.47
C ARG A 85 -3.43 -1.75 -6.09
N LEU A 86 -4.31 -2.30 -5.24
CA LEU A 86 -5.52 -1.61 -4.79
C LEU A 86 -5.21 -0.30 -4.05
N THR A 87 -4.16 -0.31 -3.21
CA THR A 87 -3.68 0.88 -2.50
C THR A 87 -3.25 1.97 -3.47
N ARG A 88 -2.48 1.60 -4.50
CA ARG A 88 -2.03 2.52 -5.54
C ARG A 88 -3.20 3.06 -6.36
N GLU A 89 -4.13 2.20 -6.81
CA GLU A 89 -5.33 2.59 -7.55
C GLU A 89 -6.20 3.56 -6.73
N ALA A 90 -6.40 3.26 -5.44
CA ALA A 90 -7.11 4.15 -4.53
C ALA A 90 -6.36 5.49 -4.37
N ARG A 91 -5.04 5.46 -4.22
CA ARG A 91 -4.24 6.69 -4.17
C ARG A 91 -4.43 7.52 -5.43
N GLU A 92 -4.28 6.95 -6.61
CA GLU A 92 -4.44 7.66 -7.89
C GLU A 92 -5.87 8.22 -8.07
N ARG A 93 -6.88 7.54 -7.51
CA ARG A 93 -8.28 7.96 -7.57
C ARG A 93 -8.62 9.10 -6.60
N TYR A 94 -8.07 9.07 -5.38
CA TYR A 94 -8.45 10.01 -4.31
C TYR A 94 -7.43 11.11 -4.05
N LEU A 95 -6.18 10.89 -4.42
CA LEU A 95 -5.08 11.85 -4.31
C LEU A 95 -4.54 12.09 -5.72
N PRO A 96 -4.96 13.18 -6.40
CA PRO A 96 -4.40 13.51 -7.70
C PRO A 96 -2.87 13.63 -7.56
N ALA A 97 -2.15 13.16 -8.59
CA ALA A 97 -0.69 13.30 -8.65
C ALA A 97 -0.31 14.74 -8.28
N PRO A 98 0.78 14.95 -7.51
CA PRO A 98 1.23 16.30 -7.22
C PRO A 98 1.36 17.03 -8.55
N VAL A 99 0.53 18.05 -8.75
CA VAL A 99 0.61 18.89 -9.95
C VAL A 99 2.05 19.38 -9.96
N PRO A 100 2.88 19.04 -10.97
CA PRO A 100 4.18 19.66 -11.06
C PRO A 100 3.91 21.17 -11.09
N ALA A 101 4.46 21.91 -10.13
CA ALA A 101 4.37 23.35 -10.12
C ALA A 101 4.73 23.85 -11.52
N PRO A 102 3.97 24.80 -12.13
CA PRO A 102 4.40 25.38 -13.38
C PRO A 102 5.81 25.91 -13.15
N CYS A 103 6.78 25.29 -13.80
CA CYS A 103 8.15 25.77 -13.83
C CYS A 103 8.04 27.21 -14.29
N GLY A 104 8.45 28.14 -13.42
CA GLY A 104 8.26 29.58 -13.60
C GLY A 104 8.94 30.04 -14.88
N GLU A 105 8.18 30.00 -15.97
CA GLU A 105 8.48 30.62 -17.23
C GLU A 105 8.07 32.09 -17.13
N GLU A 106 8.78 32.90 -16.33
CA GLU A 106 8.74 34.36 -16.48
C GLU A 106 9.87 35.05 -15.67
N LEU A 107 11.13 34.93 -16.12
CA LEU A 107 12.13 35.97 -15.82
C LEU A 107 13.28 36.00 -16.84
N ALA A 108 12.96 36.17 -18.11
CA ALA A 108 13.92 36.56 -19.13
C ALA A 108 13.34 37.68 -20.02
N ARG A 109 12.85 38.74 -19.37
CA ARG A 109 12.76 40.08 -19.96
C ARG A 109 13.47 41.05 -19.03
N ARG A 110 14.77 41.20 -19.23
CA ARG A 110 15.54 42.44 -19.01
C ARG A 110 16.94 42.29 -19.58
#